data_AF-A0A7V2NIG0-F1
#
_entry.id   AF-A0A7V2NIG0-F1
#
_cell.length_a   1.000
_cell.length_b   1.000
_cell.length_c   1.000
_cell.angle_alpha   90.00
_cell.angle_beta   90.00
_cell.angle_gamma   90.00
#
_symmetry.space_group_name_H-M   'P 1'
#
loop_
_entity.id
_entity.type
_entity.pdbx_description
1 polymer ?
#
loop_
_entity_poly.entity_id
_entity_poly.type
_entity_poly.pdbx_seq_one_letter_code
_entity_poly.pdbx_strand_id
1 'polypeptide(L)'
;MRYSHPVTAPTGTTRTCKGWVQEAAKRMLLHNLMPDNAEQPEKLIVYGGRGKAARTWDDVNYIIRELERLENDQTLLVQSGKPVGVFTTHENAPRVLIANSNLVGRWATWEHFDELDKKGLMMYGQMTAGSWIYIGTQGILQGTYETFSALAKKHWNKPSLKGTITLTGGLGGMGGAQPLSVTFNDGVAICVEVDAGHIQRRIDHKYLDTSTDSVDEAIKMAKEAKAEGRPLSIGLLGNCADVLPEMLEKGFIPDIVTDQTSAHDELYGYVPHGLPYQDALKLRESDPVDYKKRAMESMVVHCKAMVEMQKQGAVAFDYGNNLRGQAKRMGYEDAFAFPGFVPAYIRDLFCEGKGPFRWCAISGDPQDIYTTDAAIKELFPHDEALNRWIDMAQEKVHFQGLPCQIG
;
A
#
# COMPACT_ATOMS: atom_id res chain seq x y z
N MET A 1 -3.57 29.57 -11.12
CA MET A 1 -2.35 29.28 -10.31
C MET A 1 -1.64 28.09 -10.96
N ARG A 2 -0.31 28.07 -11.03
CA ARG A 2 0.43 26.87 -11.48
C ARG A 2 0.91 26.12 -10.24
N TYR A 3 0.51 24.87 -10.10
CA TYR A 3 0.92 23.95 -9.03
C TYR A 3 2.25 23.27 -9.38
N SER A 4 3.11 23.15 -8.38
CA SER A 4 4.36 22.39 -8.36
C SER A 4 4.60 21.91 -6.93
N HIS A 5 5.42 20.87 -6.73
CA HIS A 5 5.77 20.41 -5.39
C HIS A 5 6.48 21.51 -4.56
N PRO A 6 6.22 21.63 -3.24
CA PRO A 6 5.19 20.91 -2.48
C PRO A 6 3.78 21.48 -2.73
N VAL A 7 2.77 20.60 -2.69
CA VAL A 7 1.35 20.99 -2.83
C VAL A 7 0.55 20.65 -1.58
N THR A 8 -0.49 21.44 -1.33
CA THR A 8 -1.46 21.24 -0.26
C THR A 8 -2.86 21.30 -0.85
N ALA A 9 -3.75 20.40 -0.43
CA ALA A 9 -5.15 20.47 -0.80
C ALA A 9 -5.83 21.69 -0.13
N PRO A 10 -6.64 22.48 -0.86
CA PRO A 10 -7.47 23.51 -0.24
C PRO A 10 -8.42 22.92 0.81
N THR A 11 -8.65 23.65 1.90
CA THR A 11 -9.50 23.26 3.02
C THR A 11 -10.62 24.29 3.25
N GLY A 12 -11.52 24.02 4.19
CA GLY A 12 -12.64 24.89 4.53
C GLY A 12 -13.76 24.94 3.49
N THR A 13 -14.66 25.90 3.65
CA THR A 13 -15.93 26.00 2.91
C THR A 13 -15.84 26.82 1.60
N THR A 14 -14.71 27.46 1.34
CA THR A 14 -14.51 28.25 0.11
C THR A 14 -14.10 27.34 -1.04
N ARG A 15 -14.92 27.28 -2.08
CA ARG A 15 -14.62 26.52 -3.31
C ARG A 15 -14.02 27.40 -4.40
N THR A 16 -13.22 26.79 -5.26
CA THR A 16 -12.64 27.41 -6.47
C THR A 16 -13.26 26.89 -7.75
N CYS A 17 -13.85 25.69 -7.71
CA CYS A 17 -14.62 25.13 -8.82
C CYS A 17 -16.09 25.57 -8.77
N LYS A 18 -16.82 25.40 -9.87
CA LYS A 18 -18.24 25.80 -9.99
C LYS A 18 -19.20 25.00 -9.09
N GLY A 19 -18.82 23.78 -8.71
CA GLY A 19 -19.58 22.90 -7.83
C GLY A 19 -18.70 22.14 -6.84
N TRP A 20 -19.32 21.59 -5.80
CA TRP A 20 -18.61 20.83 -4.76
C TRP A 20 -18.07 19.50 -5.26
N VAL A 21 -18.69 18.87 -6.28
CA VAL A 21 -18.22 17.60 -6.84
C VAL A 21 -16.88 17.79 -7.59
N GLN A 22 -16.77 18.88 -8.36
CA GLN A 22 -15.54 19.26 -9.04
C GLN A 22 -14.45 19.70 -8.04
N GLU A 23 -14.85 20.47 -7.02
CA GLU A 23 -13.96 20.89 -5.94
C GLU A 23 -13.40 19.69 -5.16
N ALA A 24 -14.24 18.69 -4.87
CA ALA A 24 -13.82 17.45 -4.23
C ALA A 24 -12.79 16.70 -5.09
N ALA A 25 -13.04 16.53 -6.40
CA ALA A 25 -12.06 15.91 -7.30
C ALA A 25 -10.71 16.66 -7.33
N LYS A 26 -10.74 18.00 -7.35
CA LYS A 26 -9.55 18.84 -7.29
C LYS A 26 -8.79 18.65 -5.96
N ARG A 27 -9.49 18.74 -4.84
CA ARG A 27 -8.90 18.59 -3.49
C ARG A 27 -8.31 17.20 -3.31
N MET A 28 -8.98 16.16 -3.80
CA MET A 28 -8.50 14.78 -3.73
C MET A 28 -7.29 14.50 -4.63
N LEU A 29 -7.22 15.09 -5.83
CA LEU A 29 -6.01 15.04 -6.66
C LEU A 29 -4.81 15.66 -5.92
N LEU A 30 -5.01 16.83 -5.31
CA LEU A 30 -3.96 17.52 -4.54
C LEU A 30 -3.60 16.76 -3.26
N HIS A 31 -4.59 16.19 -2.58
CA HIS A 31 -4.41 15.34 -1.40
C HIS A 31 -3.50 14.16 -1.70
N ASN A 32 -3.71 13.47 -2.83
CA ASN A 32 -2.85 12.38 -3.30
C ASN A 32 -1.38 12.80 -3.50
N LEU A 33 -1.08 14.10 -3.61
CA LEU A 33 0.26 14.65 -3.86
C LEU A 33 0.84 15.42 -2.66
N MET A 34 0.15 15.42 -1.52
CA MET A 34 0.66 16.06 -0.31
C MET A 34 1.90 15.31 0.24
N PRO A 35 2.93 16.01 0.76
CA PRO A 35 4.15 15.40 1.28
C PRO A 35 3.96 14.33 2.35
N ASP A 36 2.98 14.53 3.23
CA ASP A 36 2.63 13.64 4.34
C ASP A 36 1.78 12.44 3.91
N ASN A 37 1.16 12.50 2.72
CA ASN A 37 0.36 11.43 2.15
C ASN A 37 1.17 10.53 1.21
N ALA A 38 1.80 11.10 0.18
CA ALA A 38 2.49 10.34 -0.87
C ALA A 38 3.92 9.91 -0.52
N GLU A 39 4.40 8.83 -1.15
CA GLU A 39 5.78 8.35 -0.98
C GLU A 39 6.83 9.25 -1.67
N GLN A 40 6.62 9.65 -2.94
CA GLN A 40 7.52 10.52 -3.73
C GLN A 40 6.73 11.55 -4.56
N PRO A 41 6.02 12.50 -3.91
CA PRO A 41 5.10 13.42 -4.57
C PRO A 41 5.77 14.38 -5.56
N GLU A 42 7.04 14.71 -5.39
CA GLU A 42 7.82 15.53 -6.32
C GLU A 42 7.92 14.89 -7.71
N LYS A 43 7.87 13.55 -7.78
CA LYS A 43 7.80 12.76 -9.01
C LYS A 43 6.37 12.33 -9.39
N LEU A 44 5.37 12.88 -8.69
CA LEU A 44 3.94 12.53 -8.78
C LEU A 44 3.61 11.11 -8.30
N ILE A 45 4.57 10.40 -7.71
CA ILE A 45 4.41 9.02 -7.26
C ILE A 45 3.72 9.03 -5.89
N VAL A 46 2.56 8.40 -5.83
CA VAL A 46 1.75 8.27 -4.63
C VAL A 46 2.18 7.03 -3.84
N TYR A 47 2.17 5.84 -4.46
CA TYR A 47 2.60 4.58 -3.84
C TYR A 47 2.79 3.44 -4.87
N GLY A 48 3.26 2.27 -4.39
CA GLY A 48 3.23 1.01 -5.14
C GLY A 48 4.21 0.96 -6.31
N GLY A 49 5.48 1.27 -6.05
CA GLY A 49 6.50 1.45 -7.10
C GLY A 49 6.35 2.83 -7.74
N ARG A 50 5.80 2.88 -8.95
CA ARG A 50 5.65 4.12 -9.75
C ARG A 50 4.20 4.54 -9.99
N GLY A 51 3.29 4.21 -9.08
CA GLY A 51 1.88 4.60 -9.16
C GLY A 51 1.74 6.12 -9.00
N LYS A 52 1.30 6.81 -10.06
CA LYS A 52 1.24 8.29 -10.11
C LYS A 52 -0.19 8.84 -10.08
N ALA A 53 -0.33 10.08 -9.60
CA ALA A 53 -1.61 10.81 -9.60
C ALA A 53 -1.95 11.45 -10.96
N ALA A 54 -0.93 11.89 -11.70
CA ALA A 54 -1.04 12.44 -13.05
C ALA A 54 0.25 12.12 -13.82
N ARG A 55 0.20 12.24 -15.16
CA ARG A 55 1.32 11.82 -16.01
C ARG A 55 2.53 12.76 -15.88
N THR A 56 2.28 14.07 -15.88
CA THR A 56 3.28 15.11 -15.68
C THR A 56 2.71 16.24 -14.80
N TRP A 57 3.58 17.13 -14.31
CA TRP A 57 3.14 18.32 -13.57
C TRP A 57 2.32 19.28 -14.44
N ASP A 58 2.58 19.32 -15.75
CA ASP A 58 1.73 20.09 -16.67
C ASP A 58 0.34 19.47 -16.78
N ASP A 59 0.24 18.13 -16.79
CA ASP A 59 -1.05 17.45 -16.76
C ASP A 59 -1.83 17.71 -15.45
N VAL A 60 -1.15 17.75 -14.28
CA VAL A 60 -1.79 18.19 -13.01
C VAL A 60 -2.43 19.57 -13.18
N ASN A 61 -1.66 20.52 -13.73
CA ASN A 61 -2.12 21.88 -13.94
C ASN A 61 -3.28 21.97 -14.93
N TYR A 62 -3.22 21.20 -16.01
CA TYR A 62 -4.33 21.13 -16.97
C TYR A 62 -5.56 20.50 -16.34
N ILE A 63 -5.44 19.39 -15.59
CA ILE A 63 -6.57 18.77 -14.90
C ILE A 63 -7.24 19.76 -13.96
N ILE A 64 -6.47 20.47 -13.13
CA ILE A 64 -7.02 21.46 -12.19
C ILE A 64 -7.74 22.59 -12.94
N ARG A 65 -7.12 23.12 -14.01
CA ARG A 65 -7.75 24.14 -14.86
C ARG A 65 -9.07 23.64 -15.46
N GLU A 66 -9.13 22.39 -15.90
CA GLU A 66 -10.37 21.78 -16.42
C GLU A 66 -11.43 21.67 -15.31
N LEU A 67 -11.07 21.18 -14.11
CA LEU A 67 -11.99 21.04 -12.99
C LEU A 67 -12.56 22.38 -12.51
N GLU A 68 -11.75 23.44 -12.50
CA GLU A 68 -12.19 24.78 -12.09
C GLU A 68 -13.26 25.37 -13.03
N ARG A 69 -13.20 25.04 -14.32
CA ARG A 69 -14.15 25.55 -15.33
C ARG A 69 -15.32 24.63 -15.64
N LEU A 70 -15.23 23.34 -15.26
CA LEU A 70 -16.19 22.28 -15.58
C LEU A 70 -17.58 22.61 -15.01
N GLU A 71 -18.59 22.60 -15.88
CA GLU A 71 -19.99 22.80 -15.47
C GLU A 71 -20.56 21.56 -14.75
N ASN A 72 -21.73 21.72 -14.12
CA ASN A 72 -22.39 20.64 -13.38
C ASN A 72 -22.94 19.52 -14.28
N ASP A 73 -23.18 19.80 -15.56
CA ASP A 73 -23.64 18.86 -16.56
C ASP A 73 -22.52 18.39 -17.51
N GLN A 74 -21.26 18.62 -17.15
CA GLN A 74 -20.10 18.22 -17.96
C GLN A 74 -19.26 17.12 -17.29
N THR A 75 -18.55 16.36 -18.11
CA THR A 75 -17.66 15.28 -17.68
C THR A 75 -16.28 15.44 -18.31
N LEU A 76 -15.24 15.50 -17.47
CA LEU A 76 -13.83 15.46 -17.86
C LEU A 76 -13.38 14.02 -18.11
N LEU A 77 -12.69 13.77 -19.22
CA LEU A 77 -12.03 12.51 -19.51
C LEU A 77 -10.53 12.60 -19.20
N VAL A 78 -10.03 11.68 -18.37
CA VAL A 78 -8.61 11.54 -18.06
C VAL A 78 -8.11 10.19 -18.57
N GLN A 79 -7.17 10.23 -19.53
CA GLN A 79 -6.54 9.05 -20.11
C GLN A 79 -5.13 8.94 -19.57
N SER A 80 -4.82 7.87 -18.83
CA SER A 80 -3.51 7.64 -18.19
C SER A 80 -2.90 8.92 -17.62
N GLY A 81 -3.64 9.56 -16.70
CA GLY A 81 -3.22 10.79 -16.01
C GLY A 81 -3.13 12.06 -16.83
N LYS A 82 -3.67 12.09 -18.05
CA LYS A 82 -3.72 13.26 -18.94
C LYS A 82 -5.17 13.67 -19.22
N PRO A 83 -5.54 14.96 -19.10
CA PRO A 83 -6.88 15.42 -19.48
C PRO A 83 -6.99 15.49 -21.00
N VAL A 84 -7.95 14.74 -21.58
CA VAL A 84 -8.06 14.58 -23.05
C VAL A 84 -9.32 15.17 -23.66
N GLY A 85 -10.34 15.48 -22.86
CA GLY A 85 -11.56 16.10 -23.38
C GLY A 85 -12.61 16.34 -22.31
N VAL A 86 -13.55 17.24 -22.61
CA VAL A 86 -14.73 17.53 -21.79
C VAL A 86 -15.96 17.41 -22.67
N PHE A 87 -16.98 16.71 -22.19
CA PHE A 87 -18.23 16.49 -22.91
C PHE A 87 -19.41 16.85 -22.03
N THR A 88 -20.47 17.41 -22.62
CA THR A 88 -21.76 17.58 -21.96
C THR A 88 -22.40 16.21 -21.74
N THR A 89 -22.83 15.96 -20.52
CA THR A 89 -23.56 14.78 -20.06
C THR A 89 -24.84 15.25 -19.36
N HIS A 90 -24.93 15.12 -18.04
CA HIS A 90 -26.05 15.59 -17.20
C HIS A 90 -25.62 15.68 -15.74
N GLU A 91 -26.37 16.39 -14.89
CA GLU A 91 -25.99 16.65 -13.50
C GLU A 91 -25.73 15.40 -12.66
N ASN A 92 -26.47 14.31 -12.91
CA ASN A 92 -26.30 13.04 -12.19
C ASN A 92 -25.18 12.14 -12.74
N ALA A 93 -24.48 12.54 -13.81
CA ALA A 93 -23.35 11.78 -14.36
C ALA A 93 -22.07 12.01 -13.52
N PRO A 94 -21.05 11.15 -13.64
CA PRO A 94 -19.73 11.44 -13.08
C PRO A 94 -19.14 12.72 -13.66
N ARG A 95 -18.50 13.55 -12.81
CA ARG A 95 -17.76 14.74 -13.27
C ARG A 95 -16.42 14.39 -13.92
N VAL A 96 -15.85 13.24 -13.58
CA VAL A 96 -14.58 12.77 -14.14
C VAL A 96 -14.70 11.28 -14.45
N LEU A 97 -14.29 10.88 -15.65
CA LEU A 97 -14.09 9.49 -16.04
C LEU A 97 -12.60 9.25 -16.31
N ILE A 98 -12.06 8.21 -15.68
CA ILE A 98 -10.62 7.95 -15.68
C ILE A 98 -10.36 6.55 -16.24
N ALA A 99 -9.46 6.47 -17.23
CA ALA A 99 -8.97 5.22 -17.77
C ALA A 99 -7.43 5.23 -17.80
N ASN A 100 -6.81 4.58 -16.82
CA ASN A 100 -5.35 4.57 -16.64
C ASN A 100 -4.74 3.21 -16.96
N SER A 101 -3.56 3.20 -17.60
CA SER A 101 -2.71 2.01 -17.79
C SER A 101 -3.30 0.86 -18.61
N ASN A 102 -4.45 1.07 -19.26
CA ASN A 102 -5.09 0.04 -20.08
C ASN A 102 -4.26 -0.28 -21.32
N LEU A 103 -3.97 -1.56 -21.54
CA LEU A 103 -3.28 -2.09 -22.71
C LEU A 103 -4.06 -3.28 -23.28
N VAL A 104 -4.03 -3.44 -24.60
CA VAL A 104 -4.62 -4.60 -25.26
C VAL A 104 -3.87 -5.86 -24.80
N GLY A 105 -4.57 -6.95 -24.50
CA GLY A 105 -4.04 -8.10 -23.74
C GLY A 105 -2.66 -8.62 -24.17
N ARG A 106 -2.39 -8.74 -25.47
CA ARG A 106 -1.06 -9.20 -25.99
C ARG A 106 0.10 -8.26 -25.64
N TRP A 107 -0.19 -6.98 -25.43
CA TRP A 107 0.74 -5.89 -25.12
C TRP A 107 0.70 -5.47 -23.65
N ALA A 108 -0.14 -6.09 -22.82
CA ALA A 108 -0.24 -5.80 -21.38
C ALA A 108 0.97 -6.36 -20.61
N THR A 109 2.15 -5.80 -20.90
CA THR A 109 3.47 -6.19 -20.40
C THR A 109 4.23 -4.95 -19.94
N TRP A 110 5.13 -5.09 -18.95
CA TRP A 110 5.96 -3.98 -18.49
C TRP A 110 6.89 -3.45 -19.58
N GLU A 111 7.42 -4.31 -20.46
CA GLU A 111 8.29 -3.91 -21.56
C GLU A 111 7.60 -2.89 -22.49
N HIS A 112 6.37 -3.19 -22.90
CA HIS A 112 5.60 -2.29 -23.76
C HIS A 112 5.08 -1.05 -22.99
N PHE A 113 4.72 -1.22 -21.73
CA PHE A 113 4.40 -0.10 -20.85
C PHE A 113 5.56 0.91 -20.79
N ASP A 114 6.78 0.44 -20.57
CA ASP A 114 7.99 1.28 -20.47
C ASP A 114 8.33 1.97 -21.79
N GLU A 115 8.13 1.28 -22.91
CA GLU A 115 8.28 1.87 -24.25
C GLU A 115 7.34 3.08 -24.44
N LEU A 116 6.09 2.97 -23.99
CA LEU A 116 5.09 4.04 -24.07
C LEU A 116 5.35 5.15 -23.05
N ASP A 117 5.78 4.82 -21.83
CA ASP A 117 6.12 5.78 -20.78
C ASP A 117 7.27 6.69 -21.24
N LYS A 118 8.33 6.10 -21.84
CA LYS A 118 9.46 6.86 -22.44
C LYS A 118 9.03 7.81 -23.56
N LYS A 119 7.92 7.52 -24.26
CA LYS A 119 7.33 8.38 -25.29
C LYS A 119 6.35 9.42 -24.70
N GLY A 120 6.16 9.47 -23.38
CA GLY A 120 5.18 10.33 -22.71
C GLY A 120 3.72 9.92 -22.93
N LEU A 121 3.48 8.66 -23.31
CA LEU A 121 2.15 8.14 -23.67
C LEU A 121 1.49 7.36 -22.53
N MET A 122 2.21 7.09 -21.44
CA MET A 122 1.74 6.20 -20.39
C MET A 122 1.89 6.79 -18.99
N MET A 123 1.07 6.29 -18.07
CA MET A 123 1.17 6.52 -16.63
C MET A 123 0.67 5.26 -15.93
N TYR A 124 1.37 4.81 -14.88
CA TYR A 124 0.90 3.72 -14.04
C TYR A 124 -0.04 4.30 -12.99
N GLY A 125 -1.33 3.97 -13.08
CA GLY A 125 -2.34 4.51 -12.18
C GLY A 125 -2.44 3.81 -10.84
N GLN A 126 -1.82 2.63 -10.68
CA GLN A 126 -2.14 1.73 -9.56
C GLN A 126 -3.68 1.59 -9.42
N MET A 127 -4.22 1.50 -8.22
CA MET A 127 -5.64 1.50 -7.92
C MET A 127 -6.08 2.91 -7.53
N THR A 128 -5.54 3.45 -6.43
CA THR A 128 -6.00 4.74 -5.85
C THR A 128 -5.08 5.92 -6.12
N ALA A 129 -3.91 5.70 -6.72
CA ALA A 129 -2.98 6.77 -7.08
C ALA A 129 -3.56 7.62 -8.21
N GLY A 130 -3.84 7.01 -9.36
CA GLY A 130 -4.34 7.70 -10.56
C GLY A 130 -5.85 7.97 -10.56
N SER A 131 -6.57 7.50 -9.53
CA SER A 131 -8.02 7.73 -9.34
C SER A 131 -8.33 8.67 -8.16
N TRP A 132 -7.29 9.22 -7.52
CA TRP A 132 -7.38 10.31 -6.55
C TRP A 132 -8.20 9.96 -5.30
N ILE A 133 -7.89 8.83 -4.66
CA ILE A 133 -8.56 8.42 -3.42
C ILE A 133 -7.61 7.66 -2.47
N TYR A 134 -6.33 8.01 -2.53
CA TYR A 134 -5.31 7.47 -1.64
C TYR A 134 -5.26 8.30 -0.36
N ILE A 135 -5.38 7.62 0.78
CA ILE A 135 -5.54 8.24 2.11
C ILE A 135 -4.41 7.81 3.05
N GLY A 136 -3.22 7.65 2.48
CA GLY A 136 -2.04 7.18 3.18
C GLY A 136 -2.09 5.68 3.47
N THR A 137 -1.25 5.29 4.41
CA THR A 137 -1.11 3.91 4.88
C THR A 137 -2.42 3.36 5.44
N GLN A 138 -3.27 4.24 5.98
CA GLN A 138 -4.58 3.88 6.51
C GLN A 138 -5.47 3.16 5.47
N GLY A 139 -5.34 3.50 4.18
CA GLY A 139 -6.21 2.98 3.13
C GLY A 139 -6.18 1.46 2.90
N ILE A 140 -5.24 0.73 3.49
CA ILE A 140 -5.21 -0.74 3.50
C ILE A 140 -5.22 -1.33 4.92
N LEU A 141 -5.10 -0.50 5.96
CA LEU A 141 -4.88 -0.93 7.34
C LEU A 141 -5.97 -1.87 7.85
N GLN A 142 -7.25 -1.55 7.60
CA GLN A 142 -8.38 -2.41 8.00
C GLN A 142 -8.35 -3.75 7.25
N GLY A 143 -8.10 -3.75 5.94
CA GLY A 143 -8.02 -4.99 5.16
C GLY A 143 -6.90 -5.92 5.64
N THR A 144 -5.76 -5.35 6.02
CA THR A 144 -4.63 -6.09 6.60
C THR A 144 -4.94 -6.58 8.02
N TYR A 145 -5.56 -5.76 8.86
CA TYR A 145 -6.05 -6.15 10.17
C TYR A 145 -7.04 -7.32 10.09
N GLU A 146 -8.03 -7.24 9.21
CA GLU A 146 -9.03 -8.31 9.00
C GLU A 146 -8.40 -9.59 8.46
N THR A 147 -7.38 -9.47 7.59
CA THR A 147 -6.63 -10.65 7.11
C THR A 147 -5.98 -11.39 8.28
N PHE A 148 -5.31 -10.67 9.17
CA PHE A 148 -4.64 -11.26 10.32
C PHE A 148 -5.62 -11.78 11.38
N SER A 149 -6.73 -11.08 11.62
CA SER A 149 -7.82 -11.53 12.50
C SER A 149 -8.46 -12.84 11.99
N ALA A 150 -8.79 -12.90 10.71
CA ALA A 150 -9.33 -14.11 10.07
C ALA A 150 -8.32 -15.27 10.08
N LEU A 151 -7.02 -14.97 9.91
CA LEU A 151 -5.94 -15.96 10.02
C LEU A 151 -5.87 -16.53 11.44
N ALA A 152 -5.89 -15.68 12.47
CA ALA A 152 -5.85 -16.09 13.87
C ALA A 152 -6.99 -17.07 14.22
N LYS A 153 -8.21 -16.74 13.77
CA LYS A 153 -9.39 -17.58 13.94
C LYS A 153 -9.26 -18.90 13.18
N LYS A 154 -8.79 -18.88 11.94
CA LYS A 154 -8.72 -20.07 11.09
C LYS A 154 -7.67 -21.09 11.53
N HIS A 155 -6.48 -20.65 11.91
CA HIS A 155 -5.35 -21.55 12.18
C HIS A 155 -5.19 -21.92 13.65
N TRP A 156 -5.63 -21.06 14.57
CA TRP A 156 -5.49 -21.31 16.01
C TRP A 156 -6.81 -21.20 16.79
N ASN A 157 -7.94 -20.92 16.14
CA ASN A 157 -9.23 -20.66 16.80
C ASN A 157 -9.11 -19.62 17.92
N LYS A 158 -8.29 -18.59 17.69
CA LYS A 158 -8.02 -17.49 18.64
C LYS A 158 -8.71 -16.20 18.18
N PRO A 159 -9.10 -15.31 19.12
CA PRO A 159 -9.64 -14.01 18.80
C PRO A 159 -8.58 -12.99 18.35
N SER A 160 -7.29 -13.28 18.54
CA SER A 160 -6.16 -12.42 18.16
C SER A 160 -4.88 -13.24 17.95
N LEU A 161 -3.83 -12.56 17.49
CA LEU A 161 -2.48 -13.06 17.26
C LEU A 161 -1.59 -13.05 18.52
N LYS A 162 -2.16 -12.85 19.72
CA LYS A 162 -1.39 -12.87 20.98
C LYS A 162 -0.54 -14.13 21.11
N GLY A 163 0.75 -13.91 21.34
CA GLY A 163 1.75 -14.97 21.47
C GLY A 163 2.15 -15.60 20.13
N THR A 164 2.07 -14.85 19.03
CA THR A 164 2.58 -15.26 17.70
C THR A 164 3.55 -14.22 17.15
N ILE A 165 4.47 -14.65 16.28
CA ILE A 165 5.39 -13.81 15.53
C ILE A 165 5.07 -13.93 14.04
N THR A 166 4.88 -12.78 13.41
CA THR A 166 4.73 -12.62 11.96
C THR A 166 6.04 -12.08 11.37
N LEU A 167 6.52 -12.72 10.31
CA LEU A 167 7.59 -12.22 9.47
C LEU A 167 7.02 -11.72 8.15
N THR A 168 7.40 -10.51 7.73
CA THR A 168 7.00 -9.96 6.43
C THR A 168 8.08 -9.07 5.82
N GLY A 169 7.92 -8.73 4.55
CA GLY A 169 8.74 -7.80 3.79
C GLY A 169 7.97 -6.55 3.33
N GLY A 170 8.69 -5.43 3.22
CA GLY A 170 8.23 -4.17 2.63
C GLY A 170 7.50 -3.24 3.59
N LEU A 171 8.04 -2.03 3.76
CA LEU A 171 7.50 -0.92 4.55
C LEU A 171 7.25 0.33 3.69
N GLY A 172 6.79 0.15 2.44
CA GLY A 172 6.33 1.27 1.60
C GLY A 172 4.95 1.79 2.00
N GLY A 173 4.31 2.61 1.13
CA GLY A 173 2.98 3.22 1.40
C GLY A 173 1.92 2.26 1.92
N MET A 174 1.80 1.08 1.31
CA MET A 174 0.83 0.05 1.72
C MET A 174 1.45 -0.98 2.67
N GLY A 175 2.71 -1.37 2.42
CA GLY A 175 3.49 -2.30 3.25
C GLY A 175 3.67 -1.84 4.70
N GLY A 176 3.73 -0.52 4.90
CA GLY A 176 3.82 0.09 6.22
C GLY A 176 2.58 -0.09 7.10
N ALA A 177 1.46 -0.62 6.58
CA ALA A 177 0.29 -0.95 7.39
C ALA A 177 0.46 -2.28 8.14
N GLN A 178 1.31 -3.19 7.64
CA GLN A 178 1.47 -4.53 8.20
C GLN A 178 1.87 -4.56 9.69
N PRO A 179 2.85 -3.76 10.16
CA PRO A 179 3.27 -3.83 11.55
C PRO A 179 2.14 -3.45 12.50
N LEU A 180 1.42 -2.34 12.20
CA LEU A 180 0.28 -1.90 12.99
C LEU A 180 -0.91 -2.88 12.93
N SER A 181 -1.19 -3.49 11.79
CA SER A 181 -2.23 -4.52 11.68
C SER A 181 -1.95 -5.76 12.53
N VAL A 182 -0.68 -6.17 12.65
CA VAL A 182 -0.29 -7.30 13.50
C VAL A 182 -0.38 -6.90 14.98
N THR A 183 0.08 -5.71 15.37
CA THR A 183 0.01 -5.26 16.77
C THR A 183 -1.41 -4.96 17.24
N PHE A 184 -2.31 -4.51 16.34
CA PHE A 184 -3.75 -4.42 16.62
C PHE A 184 -4.39 -5.78 16.86
N ASN A 185 -3.79 -6.85 16.34
CA ASN A 185 -4.15 -8.23 16.65
C ASN A 185 -3.33 -8.77 17.83
N ASP A 186 -2.74 -7.95 18.70
CA ASP A 186 -1.88 -8.37 19.83
C ASP A 186 -0.63 -9.19 19.46
N GLY A 187 -0.27 -9.23 18.18
CA GLY A 187 0.85 -10.01 17.66
C GLY A 187 2.20 -9.29 17.71
N VAL A 188 3.25 -10.04 17.40
CA VAL A 188 4.60 -9.50 17.18
C VAL A 188 4.92 -9.53 15.68
N ALA A 189 5.47 -8.46 15.14
CA ALA A 189 5.86 -8.37 13.73
C ALA A 189 7.35 -8.07 13.57
N ILE A 190 8.03 -8.83 12.70
CA ILE A 190 9.32 -8.46 12.11
C ILE A 190 9.07 -8.09 10.65
N CYS A 191 9.37 -6.85 10.28
CA CYS A 191 9.13 -6.31 8.94
C CYS A 191 10.47 -5.95 8.29
N VAL A 192 10.91 -6.75 7.32
CA VAL A 192 12.17 -6.55 6.60
C VAL A 192 12.00 -5.45 5.56
N GLU A 193 12.87 -4.44 5.59
CA GLU A 193 12.87 -3.33 4.63
C GLU A 193 14.31 -2.95 4.27
N VAL A 194 14.57 -2.73 2.99
CA VAL A 194 15.92 -2.46 2.48
C VAL A 194 16.26 -0.97 2.51
N ASP A 195 15.25 -0.10 2.50
CA ASP A 195 15.40 1.35 2.58
C ASP A 195 15.17 1.87 4.02
N ALA A 196 16.25 2.34 4.66
CA ALA A 196 16.19 2.93 5.99
C ALA A 196 15.24 4.14 6.08
N GLY A 197 15.04 4.88 4.99
CA GLY A 197 14.11 6.00 4.94
C GLY A 197 12.65 5.56 5.06
N HIS A 198 12.29 4.41 4.50
CA HIS A 198 10.96 3.82 4.69
C HIS A 198 10.73 3.39 6.14
N ILE A 199 11.73 2.77 6.78
CA ILE A 199 11.66 2.41 8.21
C ILE A 199 11.41 3.66 9.06
N GLN A 200 12.26 4.68 8.90
CA GLN A 200 12.15 5.92 9.67
C GLN A 200 10.79 6.59 9.49
N ARG A 201 10.29 6.66 8.24
CA ARG A 201 8.97 7.21 7.95
C ARG A 201 7.83 6.50 8.69
N ARG A 202 7.91 5.17 8.87
CA ARG A 202 6.88 4.39 9.57
C ARG A 202 6.93 4.59 11.08
N ILE A 203 8.13 4.80 11.64
CA ILE A 203 8.31 5.18 13.05
C ILE A 203 7.75 6.59 13.30
N ASP A 204 8.05 7.54 12.41
CA ASP A 204 7.59 8.92 12.51
C ASP A 204 6.05 9.01 12.49
N HIS A 205 5.42 8.20 11.64
CA HIS A 205 3.95 8.11 11.53
C HIS A 205 3.29 7.11 12.50
N LYS A 206 4.05 6.51 13.44
CA LYS A 206 3.55 5.55 14.45
C LYS A 206 2.91 4.27 13.89
N TYR A 207 3.32 3.87 12.70
CA TYR A 207 2.97 2.56 12.12
C TYR A 207 3.98 1.46 12.48
N LEU A 208 5.12 1.83 13.07
CA LEU A 208 6.17 0.92 13.52
C LEU A 208 6.73 1.37 14.88
N ASP A 209 6.97 0.43 15.80
CA ASP A 209 7.40 0.75 17.17
C ASP A 209 8.91 1.00 17.28
N THR A 210 9.71 0.16 16.63
CA THR A 210 11.18 0.18 16.75
C THR A 210 11.86 -0.44 15.53
N SER A 211 13.19 -0.33 15.44
CA SER A 211 13.98 -0.91 14.36
C SER A 211 15.37 -1.35 14.80
N THR A 212 15.94 -2.30 14.06
CA THR A 212 17.34 -2.75 14.16
C THR A 212 17.86 -3.13 12.77
N ASP A 213 19.17 -3.21 12.61
CA ASP A 213 19.87 -3.75 11.42
C ASP A 213 20.46 -5.15 11.67
N SER A 214 20.17 -5.75 12.83
CA SER A 214 20.66 -7.07 13.23
C SER A 214 19.54 -8.11 13.24
N VAL A 215 19.70 -9.18 12.46
CA VAL A 215 18.79 -10.33 12.44
C VAL A 215 18.68 -10.96 13.83
N ASP A 216 19.81 -11.11 14.54
CA ASP A 216 19.83 -11.72 15.87
C ASP A 216 19.10 -10.86 16.91
N GLU A 217 19.25 -9.53 16.85
CA GLU A 217 18.54 -8.62 17.74
C GLU A 217 17.03 -8.63 17.46
N ALA A 218 16.63 -8.59 16.18
CA ALA A 218 15.22 -8.66 15.79
C ALA A 218 14.55 -9.96 16.28
N ILE A 219 15.21 -11.12 16.10
CA ILE A 219 14.72 -12.41 16.61
C ILE A 219 14.61 -12.40 18.14
N LYS A 220 15.62 -11.85 18.83
CA LYS A 220 15.62 -11.76 20.30
C LYS A 220 14.44 -10.93 20.81
N MET A 221 14.29 -9.70 20.30
CA MET A 221 13.20 -8.80 20.68
C MET A 221 11.83 -9.43 20.42
N ALA A 222 11.67 -10.11 19.27
CA ALA A 222 10.42 -10.74 18.92
C ALA A 222 10.07 -11.91 19.85
N LYS A 223 11.05 -12.75 20.21
CA LYS A 223 10.86 -13.86 21.14
C LYS A 223 10.53 -13.37 22.56
N GLU A 224 11.20 -12.31 23.03
CA GLU A 224 10.92 -11.69 24.32
C GLU A 224 9.48 -11.13 24.38
N ALA A 225 9.09 -10.34 23.38
CA ALA A 225 7.74 -9.79 23.29
C ALA A 225 6.66 -10.89 23.19
N LYS A 226 6.91 -11.96 22.41
CA LYS A 226 6.03 -13.13 22.32
C LYS A 226 5.86 -13.81 23.68
N ALA A 227 6.94 -14.00 24.43
CA ALA A 227 6.90 -14.63 25.76
C ALA A 227 6.15 -13.77 26.79
N GLU A 228 6.28 -12.45 26.71
CA GLU A 228 5.55 -11.49 27.54
C GLU A 228 4.07 -11.34 27.13
N GLY A 229 3.70 -11.82 25.94
CA GLY A 229 2.38 -11.59 25.35
C GLY A 229 2.11 -10.11 25.07
N ARG A 230 3.16 -9.35 24.76
CA ARG A 230 3.12 -7.93 24.46
C ARG A 230 3.20 -7.71 22.94
N PRO A 231 2.28 -6.95 22.32
CA PRO A 231 2.39 -6.61 20.91
C PRO A 231 3.65 -5.76 20.68
N LEU A 232 4.36 -6.04 19.59
CA LEU A 232 5.56 -5.31 19.21
C LEU A 232 5.81 -5.42 17.70
N SER A 233 6.09 -4.30 17.06
CA SER A 233 6.49 -4.23 15.66
C SER A 233 7.94 -3.77 15.49
N ILE A 234 8.73 -4.54 14.74
CA ILE A 234 10.18 -4.37 14.59
C ILE A 234 10.51 -4.22 13.11
N GLY A 235 11.05 -3.09 12.70
CA GLY A 235 11.63 -2.90 11.37
C GLY A 235 13.03 -3.48 11.35
N LEU A 236 13.30 -4.39 10.42
CA LEU A 236 14.62 -4.98 10.23
C LEU A 236 15.23 -4.45 8.93
N LEU A 237 16.28 -3.64 9.03
CA LEU A 237 17.00 -3.14 7.87
C LEU A 237 17.72 -4.30 7.17
N GLY A 238 17.29 -4.64 5.96
CA GLY A 238 17.87 -5.75 5.20
C GLY A 238 17.09 -6.09 3.93
N ASN A 239 17.63 -7.00 3.13
CA ASN A 239 16.94 -7.53 1.95
C ASN A 239 16.21 -8.82 2.32
N CYS A 240 14.93 -8.97 1.96
CA CYS A 240 14.16 -10.18 2.24
C CYS A 240 14.80 -11.45 1.65
N ALA A 241 15.44 -11.33 0.48
CA ALA A 241 16.13 -12.44 -0.18
C ALA A 241 17.46 -12.83 0.48
N ASP A 242 17.95 -12.05 1.46
CA ASP A 242 19.10 -12.39 2.30
C ASP A 242 18.64 -12.80 3.71
N VAL A 243 17.75 -12.00 4.31
CA VAL A 243 17.29 -12.15 5.71
C VAL A 243 16.48 -13.42 5.93
N LEU A 244 15.53 -13.77 5.04
CA LEU A 244 14.70 -14.96 5.24
C LEU A 244 15.53 -16.26 5.16
N PRO A 245 16.44 -16.42 4.18
CA PRO A 245 17.42 -17.51 4.20
C PRO A 245 18.28 -17.54 5.47
N GLU A 246 18.79 -16.40 5.93
CA GLU A 246 19.59 -16.34 7.17
C GLU A 246 18.78 -16.80 8.40
N MET A 247 17.50 -16.42 8.50
CA MET A 247 16.61 -16.89 9.56
C MET A 247 16.40 -18.40 9.53
N LEU A 248 16.26 -19.00 8.33
CA LEU A 248 16.19 -20.46 8.16
C LEU A 248 17.48 -21.15 8.62
N GLU A 249 18.64 -20.62 8.25
CA GLU A 249 19.94 -21.16 8.68
C GLU A 249 20.13 -21.12 10.19
N LYS A 250 19.62 -20.06 10.85
CA LYS A 250 19.58 -19.92 12.31
C LYS A 250 18.49 -20.77 12.99
N GLY A 251 17.68 -21.51 12.23
CA GLY A 251 16.59 -22.33 12.75
C GLY A 251 15.44 -21.52 13.35
N PHE A 252 15.26 -20.27 12.91
CA PHE A 252 14.13 -19.43 13.33
C PHE A 252 12.98 -19.55 12.33
N ILE A 253 11.87 -20.14 12.78
CA ILE A 253 10.63 -20.26 12.01
C ILE A 253 9.56 -19.40 12.69
N PRO A 254 9.01 -18.38 12.01
CA PRO A 254 7.92 -17.58 12.53
C PRO A 254 6.60 -18.38 12.54
N ASP A 255 5.60 -17.92 13.29
CA ASP A 255 4.27 -18.54 13.24
C ASP A 255 3.55 -18.19 11.93
N ILE A 256 3.80 -17.00 11.39
CA ILE A 256 3.21 -16.48 10.15
C ILE A 256 4.33 -15.92 9.25
N VAL A 257 4.25 -16.18 7.94
CA VAL A 257 5.11 -15.54 6.94
C VAL A 257 4.29 -15.01 5.76
N THR A 258 4.54 -13.77 5.37
CA THR A 258 3.91 -13.13 4.21
C THR A 258 4.88 -12.12 3.57
N ASP A 259 4.46 -11.41 2.53
CA ASP A 259 5.28 -10.39 1.88
C ASP A 259 4.43 -9.30 1.23
N GLN A 260 4.90 -8.05 1.35
CA GLN A 260 4.33 -6.87 0.70
C GLN A 260 5.41 -5.95 0.10
N THR A 261 6.59 -6.48 -0.23
CA THR A 261 7.50 -5.81 -1.18
C THR A 261 6.76 -5.49 -2.49
N SER A 262 7.25 -4.52 -3.27
CA SER A 262 6.60 -4.18 -4.55
C SER A 262 7.03 -5.13 -5.69
N ALA A 263 6.89 -6.44 -5.47
CA ALA A 263 7.27 -7.48 -6.42
C ALA A 263 6.52 -7.41 -7.77
N HIS A 264 5.43 -6.65 -7.85
CA HIS A 264 4.66 -6.44 -9.08
C HIS A 264 5.41 -5.60 -10.13
N ASP A 265 6.42 -4.83 -9.72
CA ASP A 265 7.28 -4.03 -10.60
C ASP A 265 8.74 -4.41 -10.35
N GLU A 266 9.29 -5.29 -11.19
CA GLU A 266 10.65 -5.81 -11.05
C GLU A 266 11.76 -4.76 -11.24
N LEU A 267 11.46 -3.59 -11.81
CA LEU A 267 12.46 -2.54 -12.05
C LEU A 267 12.52 -1.55 -10.89
N TYR A 268 11.36 -1.09 -10.41
CA TYR A 268 11.30 -0.04 -9.38
C TYR A 268 10.92 -0.58 -8.00
N GLY A 269 10.31 -1.75 -7.91
CA GLY A 269 9.64 -2.23 -6.70
C GLY A 269 10.39 -3.27 -5.87
N TYR A 270 11.41 -3.93 -6.44
CA TYR A 270 12.19 -4.95 -5.73
C TYR A 270 13.68 -4.72 -5.91
N VAL A 271 14.43 -4.76 -4.81
CA VAL A 271 15.89 -4.55 -4.82
C VAL A 271 16.59 -5.90 -4.91
N PRO A 272 17.48 -6.11 -5.90
CA PRO A 272 18.24 -7.35 -6.00
C PRO A 272 19.15 -7.55 -4.79
N HIS A 273 19.26 -8.78 -4.34
CA HIS A 273 20.11 -9.19 -3.22
C HIS A 273 21.58 -9.35 -3.64
N GLY A 274 22.49 -9.46 -2.67
CA GLY A 274 23.93 -9.64 -2.94
C GLY A 274 24.65 -8.39 -3.49
N LEU A 275 24.00 -7.22 -3.44
CA LEU A 275 24.58 -5.93 -3.80
C LEU A 275 24.29 -4.91 -2.68
N PRO A 276 25.23 -3.99 -2.36
CA PRO A 276 24.92 -2.84 -1.53
C PRO A 276 23.76 -2.04 -2.12
N TYR A 277 22.84 -1.55 -1.27
CA TYR A 277 21.62 -0.86 -1.71
C TYR A 277 21.90 0.27 -2.72
N GLN A 278 22.91 1.11 -2.43
CA GLN A 278 23.29 2.22 -3.30
C GLN A 278 23.81 1.79 -4.66
N ASP A 279 24.44 0.62 -4.76
CA ASP A 279 24.92 0.09 -6.04
C ASP A 279 23.80 -0.55 -6.85
N ALA A 280 22.81 -1.17 -6.18
CA ALA A 280 21.59 -1.61 -6.84
C ALA A 280 20.82 -0.42 -7.46
N LEU A 281 20.75 0.73 -6.77
CA LEU A 281 20.13 1.93 -7.32
C LEU A 281 20.86 2.45 -8.57
N LYS A 282 22.20 2.46 -8.58
CA LYS A 282 22.98 2.81 -9.78
C LYS A 282 22.76 1.83 -10.92
N LEU A 283 22.73 0.52 -10.62
CA LEU A 283 22.50 -0.53 -11.59
C LEU A 283 21.14 -0.38 -12.29
N ARG A 284 20.11 0.02 -11.54
CA ARG A 284 18.77 0.29 -12.09
C ARG A 284 18.80 1.31 -13.23
N GLU A 285 19.67 2.31 -13.13
CA GLU A 285 19.80 3.38 -14.11
C GLU A 285 20.74 2.99 -15.26
N SER A 286 21.88 2.36 -14.96
CA SER A 286 22.91 2.04 -15.94
C SER A 286 22.61 0.80 -16.78
N ASP A 287 22.01 -0.24 -16.18
CA ASP A 287 21.61 -1.47 -16.85
C ASP A 287 20.28 -2.01 -16.26
N PRO A 288 19.14 -1.44 -16.68
CA PRO A 288 17.83 -1.88 -16.19
C PRO A 288 17.49 -3.32 -16.59
N VAL A 289 18.15 -3.89 -17.61
CA VAL A 289 17.91 -5.28 -18.04
C VAL A 289 18.55 -6.23 -17.04
N ASP A 290 19.82 -6.00 -16.68
CA ASP A 290 20.51 -6.78 -15.64
C ASP A 290 19.83 -6.60 -14.28
N TYR A 291 19.41 -5.38 -13.93
CA TYR A 291 18.67 -5.11 -12.69
C TYR A 291 17.41 -5.97 -12.59
N LYS A 292 16.53 -5.96 -13.63
CA LYS A 292 15.28 -6.73 -13.61
C LYS A 292 15.55 -8.23 -13.46
N LYS A 293 16.56 -8.75 -14.17
CA LYS A 293 16.96 -10.16 -14.07
C LYS A 293 17.34 -10.52 -12.63
N ARG A 294 18.23 -9.75 -12.00
CA ARG A 294 18.67 -9.99 -10.62
C ARG A 294 17.54 -9.82 -9.60
N ALA A 295 16.64 -8.86 -9.82
CA ALA A 295 15.48 -8.66 -8.97
C ALA A 295 14.56 -9.89 -9.01
N MET A 296 14.28 -10.43 -10.20
CA MET A 296 13.50 -11.67 -10.35
C MET A 296 14.20 -12.90 -9.77
N GLU A 297 15.53 -13.02 -9.91
CA GLU A 297 16.31 -14.07 -9.24
C GLU A 297 16.20 -13.97 -7.70
N SER A 298 16.25 -12.75 -7.17
CA SER A 298 16.08 -12.49 -5.73
C SER A 298 14.67 -12.84 -5.24
N MET A 299 13.64 -12.53 -6.04
CA MET A 299 12.24 -12.94 -5.75
C MET A 299 12.09 -14.46 -5.68
N VAL A 300 12.83 -15.22 -6.49
CA VAL A 300 12.85 -16.69 -6.39
C VAL A 300 13.44 -17.14 -5.07
N VAL A 301 14.57 -16.56 -4.63
CA VAL A 301 15.19 -16.88 -3.35
C VAL A 301 14.25 -16.58 -2.18
N HIS A 302 13.63 -15.40 -2.20
CA HIS A 302 12.62 -14.99 -1.21
C HIS A 302 11.44 -15.98 -1.18
N CYS A 303 10.82 -16.25 -2.33
CA CYS A 303 9.67 -17.15 -2.42
C CYS A 303 10.03 -18.58 -1.94
N LYS A 304 11.20 -19.09 -2.29
CA LYS A 304 11.71 -20.39 -1.80
C LYS A 304 11.83 -20.41 -0.28
N ALA A 305 12.36 -19.34 0.33
CA ALA A 305 12.48 -19.26 1.78
C ALA A 305 11.11 -19.28 2.48
N MET A 306 10.11 -18.58 1.93
CA MET A 306 8.73 -18.64 2.45
C MET A 306 8.13 -20.05 2.35
N VAL A 307 8.33 -20.75 1.24
CA VAL A 307 7.88 -22.15 1.07
C VAL A 307 8.59 -23.07 2.07
N GLU A 308 9.87 -22.86 2.32
CA GLU A 308 10.63 -23.67 3.29
C GLU A 308 10.16 -23.41 4.72
N MET A 309 9.94 -22.15 5.11
CA MET A 309 9.34 -21.82 6.41
C MET A 309 7.94 -22.46 6.56
N GLN A 310 7.14 -22.49 5.49
CA GLN A 310 5.85 -23.17 5.48
C GLN A 310 5.98 -24.68 5.74
N LYS A 311 6.94 -25.34 5.08
CA LYS A 311 7.22 -26.78 5.29
C LYS A 311 7.64 -27.08 6.72
N GLN A 312 8.27 -26.11 7.39
CA GLN A 312 8.68 -26.21 8.80
C GLN A 312 7.60 -25.73 9.78
N GLY A 313 6.39 -25.40 9.30
CA GLY A 313 5.20 -25.18 10.13
C GLY A 313 4.67 -23.75 10.17
N ALA A 314 5.31 -22.79 9.50
CA ALA A 314 4.79 -21.42 9.41
C ALA A 314 3.51 -21.37 8.56
N VAL A 315 2.55 -20.52 8.95
CA VAL A 315 1.40 -20.20 8.11
C VAL A 315 1.84 -19.19 7.05
N ALA A 316 2.04 -19.66 5.82
CA ALA A 316 2.42 -18.81 4.68
C ALA A 316 1.22 -18.36 3.84
N PHE A 317 1.21 -17.11 3.40
CA PHE A 317 0.28 -16.60 2.40
C PHE A 317 0.89 -15.45 1.58
N ASP A 318 0.33 -15.21 0.40
CA ASP A 318 0.69 -14.10 -0.49
C ASP A 318 -0.26 -12.92 -0.30
N TYR A 319 0.31 -11.72 -0.12
CA TYR A 319 -0.44 -10.50 0.15
C TYR A 319 -0.59 -9.60 -1.08
N GLY A 320 -0.78 -10.22 -2.26
CA GLY A 320 -1.27 -9.52 -3.45
C GLY A 320 -0.24 -8.69 -4.20
N ASN A 321 1.05 -8.95 -4.02
CA ASN A 321 2.14 -8.25 -4.72
C ASN A 321 2.72 -9.03 -5.92
N ASN A 322 2.18 -10.22 -6.23
CA ASN A 322 2.61 -11.09 -7.32
C ASN A 322 4.02 -11.70 -7.18
N LEU A 323 4.58 -11.80 -5.97
CA LEU A 323 5.87 -12.46 -5.72
C LEU A 323 5.89 -13.90 -6.28
N ARG A 324 4.83 -14.68 -6.02
CA ARG A 324 4.71 -16.07 -6.52
C ARG A 324 4.70 -16.14 -8.04
N GLY A 325 3.99 -15.21 -8.69
CA GLY A 325 3.94 -15.12 -10.15
C GLY A 325 5.31 -14.82 -10.74
N GLN A 326 6.07 -13.91 -10.12
CA GLN A 326 7.45 -13.61 -10.51
C GLN A 326 8.36 -14.84 -10.36
N ALA A 327 8.31 -15.51 -9.22
CA ALA A 327 9.11 -16.70 -8.98
C ALA A 327 8.77 -17.85 -9.95
N LYS A 328 7.49 -18.05 -10.26
CA LYS A 328 7.05 -19.05 -11.25
C LYS A 328 7.55 -18.75 -12.66
N ARG A 329 7.55 -17.47 -13.07
CA ARG A 329 8.11 -17.05 -14.38
C ARG A 329 9.59 -17.39 -14.53
N MET A 330 10.32 -17.40 -13.42
CA MET A 330 11.73 -17.80 -13.36
C MET A 330 11.95 -19.31 -13.17
N GLY A 331 10.89 -20.12 -13.26
CA GLY A 331 10.99 -21.58 -13.20
C GLY A 331 10.94 -22.18 -11.79
N TYR A 332 10.54 -21.43 -10.76
CA TYR A 332 10.29 -22.03 -9.46
C TYR A 332 8.92 -22.72 -9.44
N GLU A 333 8.92 -24.06 -9.51
CA GLU A 333 7.70 -24.85 -9.66
C GLU A 333 6.74 -24.73 -8.47
N ASP A 334 7.28 -24.71 -7.25
CA ASP A 334 6.53 -24.66 -5.99
C ASP A 334 6.11 -23.23 -5.58
N ALA A 335 6.26 -22.24 -6.45
CA ALA A 335 5.96 -20.84 -6.12
C ALA A 335 4.53 -20.62 -5.61
N PHE A 336 3.59 -21.49 -5.98
CA PHE A 336 2.18 -21.43 -5.57
C PHE A 336 1.82 -22.40 -4.42
N ALA A 337 2.81 -22.92 -3.67
CA ALA A 337 2.58 -23.81 -2.53
C ALA A 337 1.80 -23.16 -1.37
N PHE A 338 1.78 -21.84 -1.29
CA PHE A 338 0.95 -21.07 -0.37
C PHE A 338 -0.10 -20.23 -1.10
N PRO A 339 -1.30 -20.05 -0.50
CA PRO A 339 -2.43 -19.38 -1.14
C PRO A 339 -2.27 -17.85 -1.15
N GLY A 340 -3.08 -17.18 -1.97
CA GLY A 340 -3.28 -15.74 -1.81
C GLY A 340 -4.21 -15.43 -0.64
N PHE A 341 -4.07 -14.26 -0.03
CA PHE A 341 -4.87 -13.87 1.13
C PHE A 341 -6.38 -13.80 0.84
N VAL A 342 -6.78 -13.38 -0.36
CA VAL A 342 -8.20 -13.30 -0.74
C VAL A 342 -8.91 -14.65 -0.65
N PRO A 343 -8.51 -15.71 -1.39
CA PRO A 343 -9.13 -17.02 -1.25
C PRO A 343 -8.94 -17.63 0.14
N ALA A 344 -7.90 -17.25 0.87
CA ALA A 344 -7.59 -17.84 2.16
C ALA A 344 -8.40 -17.24 3.33
N TYR A 345 -8.69 -15.94 3.30
CA TYR A 345 -9.16 -15.18 4.47
C TYR A 345 -10.25 -14.13 4.16
N ILE A 346 -10.23 -13.46 3.00
CA ILE A 346 -11.07 -12.26 2.77
C ILE A 346 -12.31 -12.52 1.89
N ARG A 347 -12.34 -13.62 1.12
CA ARG A 347 -13.44 -13.91 0.19
C ARG A 347 -14.82 -13.91 0.87
N ASP A 348 -14.92 -14.40 2.10
CA ASP A 348 -16.21 -14.45 2.80
C ASP A 348 -16.73 -13.04 3.12
N LEU A 349 -15.85 -12.10 3.46
CA LEU A 349 -16.20 -10.67 3.61
C LEU A 349 -16.70 -10.08 2.29
N PHE A 350 -16.06 -10.44 1.17
CA PHE A 350 -16.50 -9.99 -0.15
C PHE A 350 -17.87 -10.55 -0.54
N CYS A 351 -18.21 -11.77 -0.12
CA CYS A 351 -19.54 -12.35 -0.33
C CYS A 351 -20.65 -11.57 0.40
N GLU A 352 -20.31 -10.86 1.48
CA GLU A 352 -21.21 -9.94 2.20
C GLU A 352 -21.21 -8.52 1.62
N GLY A 353 -20.45 -8.26 0.55
CA GLY A 353 -20.30 -6.92 -0.02
C GLY A 353 -19.40 -5.98 0.79
N LYS A 354 -18.70 -6.50 1.81
CA LYS A 354 -17.71 -5.73 2.58
C LYS A 354 -16.46 -5.51 1.72
N GLY A 355 -15.79 -4.41 1.97
CA GLY A 355 -14.58 -4.02 1.26
C GLY A 355 -13.94 -2.80 1.92
N PRO A 356 -12.85 -2.26 1.35
CA PRO A 356 -12.12 -1.14 1.94
C PRO A 356 -12.84 0.20 1.71
N PHE A 357 -14.05 0.31 2.26
CA PHE A 357 -14.88 1.51 2.23
C PHE A 357 -14.20 2.64 3.00
N ARG A 358 -14.28 3.85 2.47
CA ARG A 358 -13.52 5.00 2.99
C ARG A 358 -14.20 6.31 2.69
N TRP A 359 -13.90 7.32 3.49
CA TRP A 359 -14.32 8.69 3.27
C TRP A 359 -13.24 9.68 3.70
N CYS A 360 -13.35 10.92 3.21
CA CYS A 360 -12.41 12.00 3.43
C CYS A 360 -13.17 13.28 3.80
N ALA A 361 -12.76 13.94 4.87
CA ALA A 361 -13.25 15.26 5.25
C ALA A 361 -12.52 16.33 4.43
N ILE A 362 -13.10 16.73 3.29
CA ILE A 362 -12.53 17.78 2.43
C ILE A 362 -12.52 19.17 3.08
N SER A 363 -13.19 19.34 4.23
CA SER A 363 -13.04 20.50 5.11
C SER A 363 -11.62 20.64 5.65
N GLY A 364 -10.87 19.53 5.77
CA GLY A 364 -9.59 19.47 6.45
C GLY A 364 -9.69 19.39 7.98
N ASP A 365 -10.91 19.37 8.54
CA ASP A 365 -11.13 19.34 9.99
C ASP A 365 -11.25 17.89 10.49
N PRO A 366 -10.37 17.41 11.39
CA PRO A 366 -10.46 16.06 11.94
C PRO A 366 -11.76 15.82 12.73
N GLN A 367 -12.41 16.88 13.22
CA GLN A 367 -13.66 16.76 13.94
C GLN A 367 -14.77 16.15 13.07
N ASP A 368 -14.76 16.38 11.76
CA ASP A 368 -15.71 15.76 10.84
C ASP A 368 -15.56 14.23 10.85
N ILE A 369 -14.33 13.71 10.93
CA ILE A 369 -14.08 12.26 11.02
C ILE A 369 -14.60 11.72 12.34
N TYR A 370 -14.29 12.37 13.47
CA TYR A 370 -14.79 11.92 14.77
C TYR A 370 -16.31 11.96 14.88
N THR A 371 -16.95 12.93 14.23
CA THR A 371 -18.41 12.99 14.12
C THR A 371 -18.95 11.83 13.28
N THR A 372 -18.30 11.49 12.16
CA THR A 372 -18.70 10.30 11.37
C THR A 372 -18.47 8.99 12.11
N ASP A 373 -17.38 8.87 12.88
CA ASP A 373 -17.08 7.69 13.71
C ASP A 373 -18.20 7.47 14.74
N ALA A 374 -18.58 8.53 15.48
CA ALA A 374 -19.68 8.46 16.43
C ALA A 374 -21.01 8.05 15.76
N ALA A 375 -21.30 8.62 14.59
CA ALA A 375 -22.52 8.28 13.84
C ALA A 375 -22.52 6.80 13.38
N ILE A 376 -21.38 6.25 12.96
CA ILE A 376 -21.26 4.84 12.59
C ILE A 376 -21.49 3.94 13.80
N LYS A 377 -20.90 4.25 14.96
CA LYS A 377 -21.13 3.49 16.20
C LYS A 377 -22.60 3.53 16.63
N GLU A 378 -23.29 4.66 16.43
CA GLU A 378 -24.73 4.80 16.71
C GLU A 378 -25.59 3.97 15.74
N LEU A 379 -25.23 3.94 14.45
CA LEU A 379 -25.95 3.15 13.43
C LEU A 379 -25.73 1.64 13.58
N PHE A 380 -24.57 1.22 14.08
CA PHE A 380 -24.18 -0.18 14.22
C PHE A 380 -23.77 -0.54 15.67
N PRO A 381 -24.66 -0.35 16.67
CA PRO A 381 -24.29 -0.46 18.08
C PRO A 381 -23.93 -1.89 18.52
N HIS A 382 -24.31 -2.90 17.72
CA HIS A 382 -24.08 -4.32 18.01
C HIS A 382 -22.91 -4.93 17.24
N ASP A 383 -22.26 -4.17 16.35
CA ASP A 383 -21.07 -4.64 15.63
C ASP A 383 -19.82 -4.35 16.48
N GLU A 384 -19.50 -5.28 17.39
CA GLU A 384 -18.36 -5.16 18.31
C GLU A 384 -17.02 -5.06 17.57
N ALA A 385 -16.90 -5.69 16.39
CA ALA A 385 -15.67 -5.68 15.60
C ALA A 385 -15.46 -4.30 14.98
N LEU A 386 -16.51 -3.73 14.36
CA LEU A 386 -16.49 -2.38 13.81
C LEU A 386 -16.22 -1.32 14.89
N ASN A 387 -16.92 -1.41 16.03
CA ASN A 387 -16.75 -0.46 17.12
C ASN A 387 -15.33 -0.49 17.69
N ARG A 388 -14.74 -1.69 17.84
CA ARG A 388 -13.34 -1.84 18.26
C ARG A 388 -12.38 -1.28 17.22
N TRP A 389 -12.62 -1.53 15.94
CA TRP A 389 -11.81 -0.97 14.84
C TRP A 389 -11.80 0.55 14.89
N ILE A 390 -12.97 1.19 15.03
CA ILE A 390 -13.10 2.65 15.14
C ILE A 390 -12.32 3.19 16.35
N ASP A 391 -12.48 2.57 17.53
CA ASP A 391 -11.79 3.01 18.74
C ASP A 391 -10.27 2.91 18.59
N MET A 392 -9.76 1.82 18.01
CA MET A 392 -8.33 1.65 17.74
C MET A 392 -7.81 2.63 16.69
N ALA A 393 -8.57 2.84 15.61
CA ALA A 393 -8.20 3.78 14.56
C ALA A 393 -8.09 5.20 15.12
N GLN A 394 -9.07 5.64 15.92
CA GLN A 394 -9.05 6.96 16.54
C GLN A 394 -7.87 7.15 17.51
N GLU A 395 -7.49 6.12 18.27
CA GLU A 395 -6.38 6.22 19.23
C GLU A 395 -5.00 6.19 18.56
N LYS A 396 -4.83 5.36 17.52
CA LYS A 396 -3.50 4.99 17.02
C LYS A 396 -3.19 5.50 15.61
N VAL A 397 -4.19 5.86 14.80
CA VAL A 397 -3.98 6.26 13.42
C VAL A 397 -3.85 7.78 13.32
N HIS A 398 -2.68 8.25 12.89
CA HIS A 398 -2.49 9.65 12.54
C HIS A 398 -3.01 9.91 11.13
N PHE A 399 -3.79 10.99 10.97
CA PHE A 399 -4.20 11.43 9.63
C PHE A 399 -3.00 11.86 8.79
N GLN A 400 -3.05 11.50 7.50
CA GLN A 400 -2.05 11.87 6.49
C GLN A 400 -2.74 12.74 5.44
N GLY A 401 -2.35 14.01 5.33
CA GLY A 401 -3.02 14.97 4.46
C GLY A 401 -4.37 15.42 5.02
N LEU A 402 -5.43 15.24 4.24
CA LEU A 402 -6.80 15.51 4.69
C LEU A 402 -7.24 14.40 5.66
N PRO A 403 -8.01 14.72 6.71
CA PRO A 403 -8.57 13.70 7.60
C PRO A 403 -9.44 12.71 6.83
N CYS A 404 -9.12 11.43 6.93
CA CYS A 404 -9.78 10.34 6.23
C CYS A 404 -9.95 9.17 7.19
N GLN A 405 -10.94 8.32 6.90
CA GLN A 405 -11.21 7.11 7.64
C GLN A 405 -11.45 5.95 6.67
N ILE A 406 -11.05 4.75 7.07
CA ILE A 406 -11.46 3.48 6.48
C ILE A 406 -12.32 2.75 7.53
N GLY A 407 -13.45 2.16 7.13
CA GLY A 407 -14.42 1.64 8.10
C GLY A 407 -15.51 0.82 7.46
#